data_AF-A0AAV3X0J5-F1
#
_entry.id   AF-A0AAV3X0J5-F1
#
_cell.length_a   1.000
_cell.length_b   1.000
_cell.length_c   1.000
_cell.angle_alpha   90.00
_cell.angle_beta   90.00
_cell.angle_gamma   90.00
#
_symmetry.space_group_name_H-M   'P 1'
#
loop_
_entity.id
_entity.type
_entity.pdbx_description
1 polymer ?
#
loop_
_entity_poly.entity_id
_entity_poly.type
_entity_poly.pdbx_seq_one_letter_code
_entity_poly.pdbx_strand_id
1 'polypeptide(L)' 'MNTESAIDWDEIFEYLPGTIVELKDKPGVLHRIDCYEAMMVPPIWLANDPRPRYPHELRIVSRREVQVCELESQPVLV' A
#
# COMPACT_ATOMS: atom_id res chain seq x y z
N MET A 1 -24.17 -15.80 12.22
CA MET A 1 -23.49 -14.66 11.57
C MET A 1 -22.01 -14.98 11.62
N ASN A 2 -21.42 -15.41 10.50
CA ASN A 2 -19.99 -15.70 10.43
C ASN A 2 -19.26 -14.35 10.32
N THR A 3 -18.80 -13.81 11.44
CA THR A 3 -17.92 -12.65 11.51
C THR A 3 -16.48 -13.10 11.31
N GLU A 4 -16.21 -13.74 10.17
CA GLU A 4 -14.87 -13.81 9.65
C GLU A 4 -14.74 -12.58 8.76
N SER A 5 -14.27 -11.48 9.36
CA SER A 5 -13.73 -10.34 8.61
C SER A 5 -12.49 -10.84 7.87
N ALA A 6 -12.72 -11.56 6.77
CA ALA A 6 -11.68 -12.02 5.90
C ALA A 6 -10.91 -10.78 5.47
N ILE A 7 -9.63 -10.74 5.83
CA ILE A 7 -8.71 -9.70 5.40
C ILE A 7 -8.76 -9.68 3.87
N ASP A 8 -9.14 -8.54 3.29
CA ASP A 8 -9.12 -8.35 1.84
C ASP A 8 -7.67 -8.23 1.39
N TRP A 9 -7.07 -9.38 1.11
CA TRP A 9 -5.68 -9.47 0.69
C TRP A 9 -5.44 -8.77 -0.66
N ASP A 10 -6.41 -8.81 -1.58
CA ASP A 10 -6.30 -8.14 -2.88
C ASP A 10 -6.17 -6.62 -2.68
N GLU A 11 -6.97 -6.03 -1.80
CA GLU A 11 -6.86 -4.60 -1.46
C GLU A 11 -5.51 -4.28 -0.81
N ILE A 12 -5.02 -5.11 0.13
CA ILE A 12 -3.73 -4.89 0.78
C ILE A 12 -2.58 -4.90 -0.24
N PHE A 13 -2.57 -5.86 -1.17
CA PHE A 13 -1.54 -5.96 -2.20
C PHE A 13 -1.59 -4.80 -3.20
N GLU A 14 -2.75 -4.17 -3.38
CA GLU A 14 -2.89 -3.00 -4.21
C GLU A 14 -2.29 -1.73 -3.55
N TYR A 15 -2.40 -1.59 -2.23
CA TYR A 15 -1.98 -0.41 -1.47
C TYR A 15 -0.73 -0.63 -0.60
N LEU A 16 0.29 -1.27 -1.18
CA LEU A 16 1.54 -1.54 -0.47
C LEU A 16 2.35 -0.26 -0.16
N PRO A 17 3.13 -0.26 0.95
CA PRO A 17 4.12 0.77 1.24
C PRO A 17 5.01 1.11 0.04
N GLY A 18 5.28 2.39 -0.15
CA GLY A 18 6.10 2.87 -1.27
C GLY A 18 5.33 3.14 -2.57
N THR A 19 4.08 2.68 -2.69
CA THR A 19 3.20 3.03 -3.81
C THR A 19 2.96 4.54 -3.88
N ILE A 20 2.99 5.09 -5.10
CA ILE A 20 2.73 6.51 -5.35
C ILE A 20 1.27 6.67 -5.77
N VAL A 21 0.57 7.51 -5.03
CA VAL A 21 -0.86 7.80 -5.19
C VAL A 21 -1.10 9.30 -5.24
N GLU A 22 -2.26 9.69 -5.72
CA GLU A 22 -2.81 11.03 -5.54
C GLU A 22 -4.21 10.94 -4.92
N LEU A 23 -4.65 12.01 -4.27
CA LEU A 23 -6.03 12.13 -3.80
C LEU A 23 -6.92 12.51 -4.98
N LYS A 24 -8.06 11.82 -5.15
CA LYS A 24 -9.01 12.14 -6.22
C LYS A 24 -9.54 13.58 -6.15
N ASP A 25 -9.72 14.11 -4.95
CA ASP A 25 -10.17 15.50 -4.73
C ASP A 25 -9.05 16.55 -4.92
N LYS A 26 -7.78 16.11 -4.97
CA LYS A 26 -6.62 16.98 -5.14
C LYS A 26 -5.63 16.37 -6.14
N PRO A 27 -6.03 16.24 -7.42
CA PRO A 27 -5.19 15.64 -8.44
C PRO A 27 -3.91 16.46 -8.64
N GLY A 28 -2.82 15.79 -9.01
CA GLY A 28 -1.52 16.41 -9.23
C GLY A 28 -0.62 16.53 -8.00
N VAL A 29 -1.14 16.27 -6.79
CA VAL A 29 -0.32 16.15 -5.57
C VAL A 29 -0.01 14.69 -5.32
N LEU A 30 1.27 14.33 -5.40
CA LEU A 30 1.74 12.96 -5.20
C LEU A 30 2.03 12.69 -3.74
N HIS A 31 1.54 11.57 -3.27
CA HIS A 31 1.79 11.01 -1.95
C HIS A 31 2.40 9.62 -2.09
N ARG A 32 3.22 9.24 -1.12
CA ARG A 32 3.72 7.88 -0.96
C ARG A 32 2.96 7.21 0.16
N ILE A 33 2.49 5.99 -0.06
CA ILE A 33 1.93 5.15 1.01
C ILE A 33 3.06 4.81 1.98
N ASP A 34 2.83 5.05 3.26
CA ASP A 34 3.75 4.71 4.33
C ASP A 34 3.43 3.30 4.88
N CYS A 35 2.17 3.07 5.23
CA CYS A 35 1.70 1.74 5.65
C CYS A 35 0.20 1.53 5.37
N TYR A 36 -0.19 0.26 5.42
CA TYR A 36 -1.58 -0.19 5.41
C TYR A 36 -1.88 -0.90 6.74
N GLU A 37 -2.82 -0.38 7.51
CA GLU A 37 -3.22 -0.92 8.81
C GLU A 37 -4.62 -1.53 8.70
N ALA A 38 -4.71 -2.85 8.44
CA ALA A 38 -5.97 -3.54 8.16
C ALA A 38 -7.03 -3.49 9.28
N MET A 39 -6.61 -3.19 10.51
CA MET A 39 -7.51 -3.05 11.67
C MET A 39 -8.04 -1.62 11.86
N MET A 40 -7.61 -0.66 11.03
CA MET A 40 -7.99 0.75 11.11
C MET A 40 -8.96 1.12 9.99
N VAL A 41 -9.81 2.10 10.27
CA VAL A 41 -10.79 2.63 9.32
C VAL A 41 -10.72 4.16 9.36
N PRO A 42 -10.13 4.83 8.35
CA PRO A 42 -9.51 4.28 7.14
C PRO A 42 -8.16 3.57 7.37
N PRO A 43 -7.73 2.68 6.45
CA PRO A 43 -6.55 1.82 6.66
C PRO A 43 -5.23 2.37 6.11
N ILE A 44 -5.21 3.34 5.19
CA ILE A 44 -3.98 3.72 4.47
C ILE A 44 -3.37 4.99 5.06
N TRP A 45 -2.11 4.93 5.49
CA TRP A 45 -1.34 6.10 5.89
C TRP A 45 -0.46 6.60 4.75
N LEU A 46 -0.42 7.92 4.54
CA LEU A 46 0.44 8.57 3.56
C LEU A 46 1.55 9.32 4.30
N ALA A 47 2.79 9.24 3.81
CA ALA A 47 3.96 9.80 4.49
C ALA A 47 3.88 11.32 4.78
N ASN A 48 3.07 12.05 4.00
CA ASN A 48 2.91 13.51 4.11
C ASN A 48 1.44 13.93 4.36
N ASP A 49 0.57 13.03 4.79
CA ASP A 49 -0.82 13.36 5.16
C ASP A 49 -1.02 13.11 6.66
N PRO A 50 -1.56 14.09 7.43
CA PRO A 50 -1.76 13.94 8.87
C PRO A 50 -2.81 12.91 9.26
N ARG A 51 -3.61 12.40 8.31
CA ARG A 51 -4.70 11.44 8.58
C ARG A 51 -4.70 10.28 7.59
N PRO A 52 -5.19 9.10 8.01
CA PRO A 52 -5.32 7.96 7.11
C PRO A 52 -6.43 8.20 6.07
N ARG A 53 -6.39 7.41 4.99
CA ARG A 53 -7.25 7.53 3.79
C ARG A 53 -7.87 6.22 3.38
N TYR A 54 -9.08 6.30 2.83
CA TYR A 54 -9.71 5.15 2.22
C TYR A 54 -9.12 4.86 0.83
N PRO A 55 -9.08 3.59 0.41
CA PRO A 55 -8.73 3.18 -0.95
C PRO A 55 -9.46 4.00 -2.02
N HIS A 56 -10.78 4.18 -1.86
CA HIS A 56 -11.59 4.88 -2.85
C HIS A 56 -11.32 6.39 -2.94
N GLU A 57 -10.62 7.00 -1.97
CA GLU A 57 -10.18 8.41 -2.05
C GLU A 57 -8.91 8.57 -2.90
N LEU A 58 -8.22 7.46 -3.20
CA LEU A 58 -6.90 7.45 -3.82
C LEU A 58 -6.96 7.00 -5.28
N ARG A 59 -6.04 7.53 -6.09
CA ARG A 59 -5.72 7.00 -7.41
C ARG A 59 -4.26 6.61 -7.44
N ILE A 60 -3.98 5.36 -7.78
CA ILE A 60 -2.60 4.87 -7.96
C ILE A 60 -2.02 5.50 -9.23
N VAL A 61 -0.89 6.18 -9.06
CA VAL A 61 -0.16 6.84 -10.15
C VAL A 61 1.00 5.96 -10.61
N SER A 62 1.71 5.35 -9.67
CA SER A 62 2.81 4.43 -9.95
C SER A 62 2.95 3.43 -8.82
N ARG A 63 2.99 2.14 -9.17
CA ARG A 63 3.45 1.09 -8.26
C ARG A 63 4.96 1.07 -8.41
N ARG A 64 5.69 1.56 -7.40
CA ARG A 64 7.15 1.41 -7.43
C ARG A 64 7.41 -0.10 -7.45
N GLU A 65 8.34 -0.55 -8.29
CA GLU A 65 8.90 -1.89 -8.16
C GLU A 65 9.38 -1.97 -6.72
N VAL A 66 8.64 -2.70 -5.88
CA VAL A 66 9.08 -3.08 -4.54
C VAL A 66 10.51 -3.55 -4.77
N GLN A 67 11.49 -3.00 -4.05
CA GLN A 67 12.80 -3.62 -4.00
C GLN A 67 12.56 -5.00 -3.42
N VAL A 68 12.27 -5.96 -4.30
CA VAL A 68 12.22 -7.37 -3.99
C VAL A 68 13.59 -7.62 -3.42
N CYS A 69 13.64 -8.08 -2.17
CA CYS A 69 14.89 -8.48 -1.54
C CYS A 69 15.66 -9.28 -2.59
N GLU A 70 16.84 -8.80 -3.01
CA GLU A 70 17.69 -9.59 -3.90
C GLU A 70 17.95 -10.90 -3.16
N LEU A 71 17.40 -11.98 -3.71
CA LEU A 71 17.60 -13.30 -3.14
C LEU A 71 19.04 -13.64 -3.48
N GLU A 72 19.94 -13.46 -2.51
CA GLU A 72 21.35 -13.84 -2.61
C GLU A 72 21.42 -15.31 -3.02
N SER A 73 21.69 -15.56 -4.30
CA SER A 73 21.79 -16.91 -4.83
C SER A 73 23.09 -17.50 -4.29
N GLN A 74 22.99 -18.31 -3.24
CA GLN A 74 24.15 -19.01 -2.71
C GLN A 74 24.64 -20.01 -3.78
N PRO A 75 25.88 -19.91 -4.28
CA PRO A 75 26.41 -20.89 -5.19
C PRO A 75 26.49 -22.23 -4.46
N VAL A 76 25.77 -23.23 -4.95
CA VAL A 76 25.93 -24.62 -4.52
C VAL A 76 27.34 -25.04 -4.94
N LEU A 77 28.25 -25.13 -3.97
CA LEU A 77 29.54 -25.79 -4.16
C LEU A 77 29.27 -27.29 -4.34
N VAL A 78 29.46 -27.78 -5.57
CA VAL A 78 29.50 -29.21 -5.93
C VAL A 78 30.95 -29.67 -5.94
#